data_AF-A0A6G3TDQ8-F1
#
_entry.id   AF-A0A6G3TDQ8-F1
#
_cell.length_a   1.000
_cell.length_b   1.000
_cell.length_c   1.000
_cell.angle_alpha   90.00
_cell.angle_beta   90.00
_cell.angle_gamma   90.00
#
_symmetry.space_group_name_H-M   'P 1'
#
loop_
_entity.id
_entity.type
_entity.pdbx_description
1 polymer ?
#
loop_
_entity_poly.entity_id
_entity_poly.type
_entity_poly.pdbx_seq_one_letter_code
_entity_poly.pdbx_strand_id
1 'polypeptide(L)' 'MAERPLIGVSTYLEPGARWGVWELEAALLPAGYPRLVQRAGGLAVMLPPDAPEHAA' A
#
# COMPACT_ATOMS: atom_id res chain seq x y z
N MET A 1 -10.51 22.31 11.74
CA MET A 1 -9.97 21.62 10.55
C MET A 1 -10.50 20.21 10.64
N ALA A 2 -11.33 19.75 9.69
CA ALA A 2 -11.81 18.36 9.74
C ALA A 2 -10.59 17.44 9.57
N GLU A 3 -10.44 16.48 10.48
CA GLU A 3 -9.33 15.53 10.42
C GLU A 3 -9.45 14.69 9.14
N ARG A 4 -8.36 14.57 8.36
CA ARG A 4 -8.38 13.74 7.15
C ARG A 4 -8.49 12.27 7.57
N PRO A 5 -9.46 11.49 7.07
CA PRO A 5 -9.58 10.09 7.43
C PRO A 5 -8.34 9.31 6.99
N LEU A 6 -7.80 8.49 7.89
CA LEU A 6 -6.68 7.59 7.62
C LEU A 6 -7.22 6.28 7.04
N ILE A 7 -6.83 5.93 5.82
CA ILE A 7 -7.35 4.77 5.10
C ILE A 7 -6.21 3.81 4.76
N GLY A 8 -6.28 2.59 5.29
CA GLY A 8 -5.36 1.50 4.95
C GLY A 8 -5.67 0.91 3.58
N VAL A 9 -4.62 0.66 2.78
CA VAL A 9 -4.68 -0.03 1.50
C VAL A 9 -3.67 -1.18 1.54
N SER A 10 -4.16 -2.42 1.42
CA SER A 10 -3.30 -3.60 1.37
C SER A 10 -2.41 -3.59 0.12
N THR A 11 -1.20 -4.09 0.25
CA THR A 11 -0.25 -4.27 -0.86
C THR A 11 -0.07 -5.75 -1.19
N TYR A 12 0.52 -6.03 -2.35
CA TYR A 12 0.96 -7.36 -2.74
C TYR A 12 2.42 -7.57 -2.34
N LEU A 13 2.82 -8.81 -2.04
CA LEU A 13 4.22 -9.19 -1.90
C LEU A 13 4.69 -9.77 -3.24
N GLU A 14 5.45 -9.00 -4.01
CA GLU A 14 5.95 -9.41 -5.31
C GLU A 14 7.39 -9.93 -5.19
N PRO A 15 7.71 -11.16 -5.61
CA PRO A 15 9.00 -11.81 -5.34
C PRO A 15 10.19 -11.24 -6.15
N GLY A 16 9.92 -10.46 -7.20
CA GLY A 16 10.94 -10.00 -8.15
C GLY A 16 10.66 -8.59 -8.67
N ALA A 17 10.31 -7.67 -7.77
CA ALA A 17 10.06 -6.29 -8.13
C ALA A 17 11.36 -5.57 -8.51
N ARG A 18 11.30 -4.75 -9.56
CA ARG A 18 12.47 -4.03 -10.10
C ARG A 18 12.25 -2.53 -10.08
N TRP A 19 13.15 -1.77 -9.45
CA TRP A 19 13.19 -0.31 -9.52
C TRP A 19 14.60 0.22 -9.31
N GLY A 20 15.05 1.14 -10.17
CA GLY A 20 16.43 1.62 -10.15
C GLY A 20 17.43 0.46 -10.29
N VAL A 21 18.29 0.31 -9.29
CA VAL A 21 19.31 -0.77 -9.22
C VAL A 21 18.83 -2.03 -8.50
N TRP A 22 17.58 -2.04 -8.03
CA TRP A 22 17.06 -3.09 -7.17
C TRP A 22 16.28 -4.15 -7.94
N GLU A 23 16.49 -5.40 -7.55
CA GLU A 23 15.69 -6.57 -7.91
C GLU A 23 15.58 -7.45 -6.65
N LEU A 24 14.44 -7.38 -5.97
CA LEU A 24 14.17 -8.11 -4.74
C LEU A 24 12.67 -8.25 -4.51
N GLU A 25 12.31 -9.05 -3.51
CA GLU A 25 10.96 -9.11 -2.99
C GLU A 25 10.53 -7.74 -2.42
N ALA A 26 9.30 -7.31 -2.73
CA ALA A 26 8.78 -6.04 -2.25
C ALA A 26 7.27 -6.07 -2.01
N ALA A 27 6.86 -5.41 -0.92
CA ALA A 27 5.47 -5.03 -0.68
C ALA A 27 5.11 -3.82 -1.55
N LEU A 28 4.29 -4.01 -2.60
CA LEU A 28 3.97 -2.97 -3.57
C LEU A 28 2.52 -3.00 -4.05
N LEU A 29 2.10 -1.90 -4.66
CA LEU A 29 0.73 -1.65 -5.13
C LEU A 29 0.80 -0.65 -6.28
N PRO A 30 -0.04 -0.76 -7.34
CA PRO A 30 -0.11 0.26 -8.37
C PRO A 30 -0.42 1.64 -7.78
N ALA A 31 0.35 2.66 -8.20
CA ALA A 31 0.25 4.01 -7.63
C ALA A 31 -1.14 4.68 -7.78
N GLY A 32 -2.03 4.13 -8.62
CA GLY A 32 -3.41 4.59 -8.76
C GLY A 32 -4.24 4.45 -7.48
N TYR A 33 -4.10 3.35 -6.74
CA TYR A 33 -4.88 3.09 -5.53
C TYR A 33 -4.68 4.15 -4.42
N PRO A 34 -3.45 4.47 -3.97
CA PRO A 34 -3.26 5.50 -2.96
C PRO A 34 -3.66 6.89 -3.49
N ARG A 35 -3.51 7.15 -4.80
CA ARG A 35 -3.96 8.40 -5.42
C ARG A 35 -5.47 8.57 -5.40
N LEU A 36 -6.24 7.50 -5.55
CA LEU A 36 -7.70 7.55 -5.47
C LEU A 36 -8.16 7.95 -4.06
N VAL A 37 -7.57 7.35 -3.02
CA VAL A 37 -7.83 7.73 -1.61
C VAL A 37 -7.50 9.21 -1.37
N GLN A 38 -6.33 9.66 -1.82
CA GLN A 38 -5.88 11.05 -1.66
C GLN A 38 -6.83 12.04 -2.36
N ARG A 39 -7.27 11.72 -3.58
CA ARG A 39 -8.24 12.54 -4.34
C ARG A 39 -9.61 12.61 -3.68
N ALA A 40 -9.98 11.58 -2.91
CA ALA A 40 -11.20 11.55 -2.12
C ALA A 40 -11.08 12.34 -0.78
N GLY A 41 -9.92 12.95 -0.50
CA GLY A 41 -9.68 13.72 0.73
C GLY A 41 -9.13 12.92 1.91
N GLY A 42 -8.82 11.64 1.71
CA GLY A 42 -8.21 10.77 2.73
C GLY A 42 -6.69 10.81 2.75
N LEU A 43 -6.10 10.30 3.83
CA LEU A 43 -4.67 9.99 3.94
C LEU A 43 -4.48 8.48 3.73
N ALA A 44 -3.78 8.09 2.66
CA ALA A 44 -3.52 6.69 2.35
C ALA A 44 -2.35 6.13 3.17
N VAL A 45 -2.51 4.94 3.74
CA VAL A 45 -1.46 4.14 4.37
C VAL A 45 -1.33 2.82 3.61
N MET A 46 -0.10 2.45 3.23
CA MET A 46 0.17 1.15 2.62
C MET A 46 0.38 0.11 3.71
N LEU A 47 -0.36 -0.99 3.64
CA LEU A 47 -0.29 -2.09 4.60
C LEU A 47 0.34 -3.31 3.91
N PRO A 48 1.56 -3.74 4.30
CA PRO A 48 2.14 -4.95 3.78
C PRO A 48 1.25 -6.16 4.12
N PRO A 49 1.22 -7.21 3.27
CA PRO A 49 0.57 -8.45 3.64
C PRO A 49 1.31 -9.06 4.83
N ASP A 50 0.54 -9.56 5.78
CA ASP A 50 1.04 -10.38 6.88
C ASP A 50 0.64 -11.84 6.63
N ALA A 51 1.13 -12.75 7.47
CA ALA A 51 0.74 -14.15 7.40
C ALA A 51 -0.79 -14.28 7.54
N PRO A 52 -1.47 -15.16 6.77
CA PRO A 52 -2.94 -15.30 6.79
C PRO A 52 -3.54 -15.50 8.19
N GLU A 53 -2.78 -16.11 9.10
CA GLU A 53 -3.11 -16.30 10.52
C GLU A 53 -3.32 -15.00 11.31
N HIS A 54 -2.76 -13.87 10.86
CA HIS A 54 -2.87 -12.57 11.51
C HIS A 54 -4.06 -11.73 11.03
N ALA A 55 -4.86 -12.23 10.07
CA ALA A 55 -6.00 -11.49 9.50
C ALA A 55 -7.27 -11.47 10.38
N ALA A 56 -7.21 -11.98 11.61
CA ALA A 56 -8.35 -12.22 12.52
C ALA A 56 -8.66 -11.05 13.47
#